data_AF-A0A7S0WGG1-F1
#
_entry.id   AF-A0A7S0WGG1-F1
#
_cell.length_a   1.000
_cell.length_b   1.000
_cell.length_c   1.000
_cell.angle_alpha   90.00
_cell.angle_beta   90.00
_cell.angle_gamma   90.00
#
_symmetry.space_group_name_H-M   'P 1'
#
loop_
_entity.id
_entity.type
_entity.pdbx_description
1 polymer ?
#
loop_
_entity_poly.entity_id
_entity_poly.type
_entity_poly.pdbx_seq_one_letter_code
_entity_poly.pdbx_strand_id
1 'polypeptide(L)'
;GGDILLSTTTDLKEWTPPQKVYTEQQDGPIPKVIANPPLELKDRWILPYWRQNPRGTGGAACQRQMHSKDHAGVLVSTDRGKTWAPRGHIVQPGAHDHAGQPGVDRLIEGALVPLGDPRAVSPPPLLQLFR
;
A
#
# COMPACT_ATOMS: atom_id res chain seq x y z
N GLY A 1 9.70 -2.62 -2.50
CA GLY A 1 9.05 -1.40 -1.99
C GLY A 1 9.87 -0.19 -2.39
N GLY A 2 9.30 1.00 -2.32
CA GLY A 2 9.94 2.27 -2.71
C GLY A 2 8.93 3.41 -2.70
N ASP A 3 9.00 4.32 -3.67
CA ASP A 3 7.94 5.30 -3.94
C ASP A 3 6.62 4.59 -4.35
N ILE A 4 5.48 5.18 -4.00
CA ILE A 4 4.18 4.84 -4.60
C ILE A 4 4.01 5.70 -5.85
N LEU A 5 3.79 5.03 -6.98
CA LEU A 5 3.55 5.64 -8.27
C LEU A 5 2.11 5.40 -8.71
N LEU A 6 1.54 6.34 -9.46
CA LEU A 6 0.22 6.24 -10.08
C LEU A 6 0.34 6.38 -11.59
N SER A 7 -0.25 5.44 -12.31
CA SER A 7 -0.54 5.52 -13.73
C SER A 7 -2.04 5.31 -13.94
N THR A 8 -2.61 6.01 -14.90
CA THR A 8 -4.04 5.94 -15.22
C THR A 8 -4.24 5.54 -16.67
N THR A 9 -5.39 4.93 -16.95
CA THR A 9 -5.85 4.56 -18.29
C THR A 9 -7.37 4.69 -18.33
N THR A 10 -7.92 4.98 -19.51
CA THR A 10 -9.38 4.96 -19.75
C THR A 10 -9.79 3.80 -20.66
N ASP A 11 -8.83 3.09 -21.26
CA ASP A 11 -9.07 2.09 -22.30
C ASP A 11 -8.35 0.74 -22.04
N LEU A 12 -7.61 0.65 -20.93
CA LEU A 12 -6.79 -0.51 -20.53
C LEU A 12 -5.64 -0.84 -21.50
N LYS A 13 -5.37 0.02 -22.49
CA LYS A 13 -4.34 -0.18 -23.51
C LYS A 13 -3.21 0.82 -23.35
N GLU A 14 -3.56 2.10 -23.25
CA GLU A 14 -2.59 3.18 -23.08
C GLU A 14 -2.61 3.68 -21.65
N TRP A 15 -1.41 3.79 -21.07
CA TRP A 15 -1.22 4.22 -19.70
C TRP A 15 -0.43 5.52 -19.65
N THR A 16 -0.82 6.42 -18.76
CA THR A 16 -0.02 7.62 -18.50
C THR A 16 1.34 7.25 -17.91
N PRO A 17 2.39 8.05 -18.17
CA PRO A 17 3.66 7.90 -17.47
C PRO A 17 3.47 7.87 -15.95
N PRO A 18 4.21 7.02 -15.21
CA PRO A 18 4.07 6.92 -13.76
C PRO A 18 4.39 8.24 -13.06
N GLN A 19 3.46 8.72 -12.23
CA GLN A 19 3.65 9.89 -11.38
C GLN A 19 3.87 9.46 -9.93
N LYS A 20 4.87 10.04 -9.25
CA LYS A 20 5.08 9.85 -7.81
C LYS A 20 3.94 10.50 -7.03
N VAL A 21 3.23 9.71 -6.22
CA VAL A 21 2.14 10.19 -5.34
C VAL A 21 2.50 10.14 -3.86
N TYR A 22 3.46 9.31 -3.48
CA TYR A 22 4.02 9.28 -2.13
C TYR A 22 5.43 8.72 -2.17
N THR A 23 6.41 9.48 -1.67
CA THR A 23 7.82 9.09 -1.83
C THR A 23 8.35 8.26 -0.67
N GLU A 24 9.40 7.50 -0.93
CA GLU A 24 10.16 6.77 0.09
C GLU A 24 10.72 7.72 1.15
N GLN A 25 11.19 8.90 0.72
CA GLN A 25 11.82 9.91 1.58
C GLN A 25 10.80 10.68 2.42
N GLN A 26 9.55 10.74 1.95
CA GLN A 26 8.47 11.36 2.69
C GLN A 26 8.19 10.50 3.93
N ASP A 27 8.35 11.15 5.08
CA ASP A 27 8.27 10.58 6.43
C ASP A 27 9.45 9.70 6.86
N GLY A 28 10.63 9.95 6.30
CA GLY A 28 11.89 9.23 6.58
C GLY A 28 12.13 8.09 5.59
N PRO A 29 13.39 7.75 5.28
CA PRO A 29 13.73 6.81 4.21
C PRO A 29 13.24 5.39 4.54
N ILE A 30 12.03 5.09 4.09
CA ILE A 30 11.35 3.82 4.34
C ILE A 30 10.50 3.43 3.14
N PRO A 31 10.72 2.24 2.56
CA PRO A 31 9.99 1.83 1.38
C PRO A 31 8.51 1.64 1.70
N LYS A 32 7.68 2.02 0.74
CA LYS A 32 6.23 1.86 0.78
C LYS A 32 5.83 0.68 -0.12
N VAL A 33 4.77 -0.01 0.26
CA VAL A 33 4.21 -1.16 -0.46
C VAL A 33 2.71 -0.98 -0.58
N ILE A 34 2.18 -1.23 -1.78
CA ILE A 34 0.74 -1.33 -2.05
C ILE A 34 0.47 -2.67 -2.73
N ALA A 35 -0.71 -3.22 -2.50
CA ALA A 35 -1.15 -4.45 -3.17
C ALA A 35 -2.54 -4.31 -3.81
N ASN A 36 -3.19 -3.15 -3.66
CA ASN A 36 -4.58 -2.92 -4.04
C ASN A 36 -4.73 -1.65 -4.88
N PRO A 37 -5.72 -1.58 -5.79
CA PRO A 37 -6.15 -0.33 -6.37
C PRO A 37 -6.78 0.58 -5.30
N PRO A 38 -6.89 1.90 -5.57
CA PRO A 38 -7.63 2.79 -4.69
C PRO A 38 -9.10 2.38 -4.57
N LEU A 39 -9.64 2.50 -3.37
CA LEU A 39 -11.06 2.39 -3.09
C LEU A 39 -11.73 3.74 -3.41
N GLU A 40 -12.74 3.71 -4.27
CA GLU A 40 -13.51 4.89 -4.61
C GLU A 40 -14.75 5.00 -3.74
N LEU A 41 -14.80 6.04 -2.91
CA LEU A 41 -16.00 6.46 -2.17
C LEU A 41 -16.62 7.67 -2.88
N LYS A 42 -17.85 8.02 -2.47
CA LYS A 42 -18.62 9.12 -3.08
C LYS A 42 -17.85 10.45 -3.19
N ASP A 43 -17.02 10.77 -2.20
CA ASP A 43 -16.35 12.06 -2.06
C ASP A 43 -14.81 11.97 -1.99
N ARG A 44 -14.24 10.76 -2.02
CA ARG A 44 -12.80 10.54 -1.83
C ARG A 44 -12.35 9.20 -2.35
N TRP A 45 -11.07 9.11 -2.68
CA TRP A 45 -10.38 7.84 -2.93
C TRP A 45 -9.46 7.51 -1.77
N ILE A 46 -9.36 6.22 -1.44
CA ILE A 46 -8.55 5.71 -0.33
C ILE A 46 -7.65 4.60 -0.85
N LEU A 47 -6.34 4.77 -0.71
CA LEU A 47 -5.34 3.78 -1.11
C LEU A 47 -4.56 3.29 0.11
N PRO A 48 -4.82 2.07 0.60
CA PRO A 48 -4.04 1.47 1.67
C PRO A 48 -2.57 1.27 1.25
N TYR A 49 -1.65 1.57 2.16
CA TYR A 49 -0.24 1.27 1.98
C TYR A 49 0.38 0.73 3.27
N TRP A 50 1.49 0.01 3.11
CA TRP A 50 2.33 -0.46 4.19
C TRP A 50 3.72 0.17 4.10
N ARG A 51 4.23 0.64 5.23
CA ARG A 51 5.62 1.05 5.42
C ARG A 51 6.39 -0.11 6.01
N GLN A 52 7.46 -0.52 5.33
CA GLN A 52 8.25 -1.64 5.79
C GLN A 52 9.72 -1.38 5.62
N ASN A 53 10.46 -1.52 6.70
CA ASN A 53 11.91 -1.62 6.65
C ASN A 53 12.32 -2.94 6.00
N PRO A 54 13.32 -2.95 5.08
CA PRO A 54 13.86 -4.15 4.49
C PRO A 54 14.22 -5.20 5.54
N ARG A 55 13.72 -6.42 5.35
CA ARG A 55 14.05 -7.58 6.17
C ARG A 55 15.24 -8.31 5.54
N GLY A 56 16.28 -8.60 6.33
CA GLY A 56 17.42 -9.41 5.88
C GLY A 56 18.77 -8.92 6.40
N THR A 57 19.75 -9.83 6.40
CA THR A 57 21.16 -9.59 6.79
C THR A 57 21.99 -8.95 5.66
N GLY A 58 21.34 -8.37 4.65
CA GLY A 58 21.95 -7.88 3.41
C GLY A 58 22.78 -6.62 3.59
N GLY A 59 23.93 -6.74 4.25
CA GLY A 59 25.00 -5.75 4.32
C GLY A 59 24.63 -4.42 5.01
N ALA A 60 25.64 -3.73 5.52
CA ALA A 60 25.49 -2.40 6.11
C ALA A 60 24.89 -1.35 5.14
N ALA A 61 24.80 -1.65 3.83
CA ALA A 61 24.21 -0.77 2.82
C ALA A 61 22.67 -0.71 2.88
N CYS A 62 21.97 -1.80 3.21
CA CYS A 62 20.50 -1.79 3.34
C CYS A 62 20.03 -1.32 4.73
N GLN A 63 20.91 -1.41 5.74
CA GLN A 63 20.61 -1.05 7.13
C GLN A 63 20.90 0.41 7.48
N ARG A 64 21.65 1.13 6.64
CA ARG A 64 21.98 2.52 6.90
C ARG A 64 20.74 3.39 6.68
N GLN A 65 20.28 3.99 7.79
CA GLN A 65 19.40 5.16 7.88
C GLN A 65 17.90 4.94 7.88
N MET A 66 17.40 3.71 8.04
CA MET A 66 15.96 3.51 8.23
C MET A 66 15.55 3.81 9.68
N HIS A 67 15.35 5.08 9.99
CA HIS A 67 14.95 5.56 11.32
C HIS A 67 13.44 5.49 11.58
N SER A 68 12.68 5.08 10.56
CA SER A 68 11.23 5.09 10.59
C SER A 68 10.67 3.75 11.03
N LYS A 69 9.56 3.78 11.78
CA LYS A 69 8.84 2.57 12.19
C LYS A 69 7.93 2.06 11.08
N ASP A 70 7.82 0.74 11.00
CA ASP A 70 6.82 0.07 10.17
C ASP A 70 5.41 0.44 10.63
N HIS A 71 4.49 0.66 9.69
CA HIS A 71 3.07 0.83 9.98
C HIS A 71 2.21 0.76 8.72
N ALA A 72 0.91 0.51 8.93
CA ALA A 72 -0.13 0.70 7.93
C ALA A 72 -0.63 2.15 7.97
N GLY A 73 -0.96 2.66 6.79
CA GLY A 73 -1.70 3.90 6.60
C GLY A 73 -2.55 3.84 5.35
N VAL A 74 -3.21 4.96 5.04
CA VAL A 74 -3.92 5.15 3.78
C VAL A 74 -3.51 6.48 3.16
N LEU A 75 -3.39 6.52 1.84
CA LEU A 75 -3.39 7.77 1.09
C LEU A 75 -4.84 8.14 0.79
N VAL A 76 -5.20 9.40 1.04
CA VAL A 76 -6.53 9.93 0.75
C VAL A 76 -6.42 10.99 -0.34
N SER A 77 -7.27 10.87 -1.35
CA SER A 77 -7.47 11.90 -2.37
C SER A 77 -8.91 12.39 -2.33
N THR A 78 -9.12 13.70 -2.32
CA THR A 78 -10.45 14.33 -2.38
C THR A 78 -10.73 14.98 -3.74
N ASP A 79 -9.81 14.82 -4.69
CA ASP A 79 -9.82 15.48 -6.01
C ASP A 79 -9.66 14.48 -7.16
N ARG A 80 -10.15 13.25 -6.95
CA ARG A 80 -10.15 12.14 -7.92
C ARG A 80 -8.74 11.75 -8.39
N GLY A 81 -7.83 11.61 -7.43
CA GLY A 81 -6.49 11.09 -7.64
C GLY A 81 -5.46 12.12 -8.10
N LYS A 82 -5.81 13.41 -8.19
CA LYS A 82 -4.85 14.47 -8.57
C LYS A 82 -3.84 14.74 -7.46
N THR A 83 -4.29 14.78 -6.20
CA THR A 83 -3.44 14.92 -5.02
C THR A 83 -3.75 13.84 -3.98
N TRP A 84 -2.73 13.47 -3.22
CA TRP A 84 -2.80 12.41 -2.22
C TRP A 84 -2.14 12.86 -0.92
N ALA A 85 -2.78 12.56 0.21
CA ALA A 85 -2.25 12.85 1.54
C ALA A 85 -2.27 11.60 2.43
N PRO A 86 -1.16 11.28 3.13
CA PRO A 86 -1.12 10.16 4.06
C PRO A 86 -1.99 10.43 5.30
N ARG A 87 -2.70 9.40 5.75
CA ARG A 87 -3.55 9.39 6.95
C ARG A 87 -3.44 8.04 7.68
N GLY A 88 -3.59 8.09 8.99
CA GLY A 88 -3.53 6.91 9.85
C GLY A 88 -2.10 6.47 10.16
N HIS A 89 -1.95 5.79 11.30
CA HIS A 89 -0.68 5.25 11.78
C HIS A 89 -0.97 4.00 12.61
N ILE A 90 -1.29 2.91 11.91
CA ILE A 90 -1.64 1.64 12.54
C ILE A 90 -0.36 0.85 12.72
N VAL A 91 0.16 0.85 13.95
CA VAL A 91 1.31 0.05 14.35
C VAL A 91 0.80 -1.29 14.84
N GLN A 92 1.46 -2.35 14.40
CA GLN A 92 1.17 -3.67 14.92
C GLN A 92 1.98 -3.94 16.20
N PRO A 93 1.35 -4.40 17.29
CA PRO A 93 2.08 -4.82 18.48
C PRO A 93 3.08 -5.93 18.12
N GLY A 94 4.34 -5.78 18.54
CA GLY A 94 5.41 -6.74 18.21
C GLY A 94 5.91 -6.66 16.76
N ALA A 95 5.54 -5.63 16.00
CA ALA A 95 6.23 -5.29 14.76
C ALA A 95 7.71 -5.06 15.07
N HIS A 96 8.59 -5.53 14.18
CA HIS A 96 10.02 -5.35 14.34
C HIS A 96 10.37 -3.89 14.62
N ASP A 97 10.89 -3.64 15.81
CA ASP A 97 11.81 -2.54 15.99
C ASP A 97 13.21 -3.03 15.58
N HIS A 98 14.03 -2.13 15.05
CA HIS A 98 15.44 -2.44 14.82
C HIS A 98 16.22 -2.66 16.13
N ALA A 99 15.54 -2.82 17.28
CA ALA A 99 16.14 -3.01 18.60
C ALA A 99 16.41 -4.49 18.95
N GLY A 100 16.29 -5.40 17.98
CA GLY A 100 16.89 -6.73 18.08
C GLY A 100 15.99 -7.84 18.62
N GLN A 101 14.66 -7.66 18.66
CA GLN A 101 13.74 -8.77 18.91
C GLN A 101 13.20 -9.35 17.58
N PRO A 102 13.02 -10.68 17.47
CA PRO A 102 12.31 -11.29 16.36
C PRO A 102 10.83 -10.89 16.47
N GLY A 103 10.47 -9.80 15.80
CA GLY A 103 9.09 -9.45 15.54
C GLY A 103 8.44 -10.52 14.66
N VAL A 104 7.11 -10.63 14.75
CA VAL A 104 6.35 -11.44 13.79
C VAL A 104 5.96 -10.51 12.66
N ASP A 105 6.44 -10.78 11.45
CA ASP A 105 5.93 -10.13 10.25
C ASP A 105 4.49 -10.61 10.01
N ARG A 106 3.55 -9.68 10.02
CA ARG A 106 2.14 -9.96 9.76
C ARG A 106 1.66 -8.97 8.71
N LEU A 107 1.02 -9.50 7.68
CA LEU A 107 0.33 -8.69 6.69
C LEU A 107 -1.16 -8.68 7.05
N ILE A 108 -1.74 -7.49 7.19
CA ILE A 108 -3.20 -7.37 7.28
C ILE A 108 -3.73 -7.37 5.86
N GLU A 109 -4.14 -8.54 5.40
CA GLU A 109 -4.77 -8.71 4.09
C GLU A 109 -6.29 -8.53 4.22
N GLY A 110 -6.85 -7.70 3.35
CA GLY A 110 -8.29 -7.50 3.26
C GLY A 110 -8.63 -6.95 1.88
N ALA A 111 -9.62 -7.55 1.22
CA ALA A 111 -10.23 -7.01 0.02
C ALA A 111 -11.62 -6.52 0.38
N LEU A 112 -11.92 -5.24 0.13
CA LEU A 112 -13.28 -4.74 0.17
C LEU A 112 -13.90 -5.00 -1.20
N VAL A 113 -14.77 -6.01 -1.25
CA VAL A 113 -15.60 -6.27 -2.42
C VAL A 113 -16.76 -5.27 -2.37
N PRO A 114 -16.96 -4.41 -3.39
CA PRO A 114 -18.17 -3.62 -3.47
C PRO A 114 -19.34 -4.60 -3.48
N LEU A 115 -20.24 -4.51 -2.49
CA LEU A 115 -21.51 -5.23 -2.57
C LEU A 115 -22.27 -4.59 -3.74
N GLY A 116 -22.22 -5.23 -4.90
CA GLY A 116 -23.19 -5.00 -5.96
C GLY A 116 -24.60 -5.27 -5.43
N ASP A 117 -25.61 -4.70 -6.09
CA ASP A 117 -27.03 -4.94 -5.78
C ASP A 117 -27.23 -6.43 -5.43
N PRO A 118 -27.71 -6.78 -4.23
CA PRO A 118 -27.85 -8.17 -3.78
C PRO A 118 -28.76 -9.03 -4.67
N ARG A 119 -29.40 -8.44 -5.70
CA ARG A 119 -30.21 -9.14 -6.71
C ARG A 119 -29.45 -9.60 -7.95
N ALA A 120 -28.19 -9.20 -8.14
CA ALA A 120 -27.43 -9.48 -9.37
C ALA A 120 -26.35 -10.57 -9.20
N VAL A 121 -26.57 -11.56 -8.33
CA VAL A 121 -25.57 -12.61 -8.07
C VAL A 121 -25.57 -13.63 -9.22
N SER A 122 -24.61 -13.50 -10.13
CA SER A 122 -23.92 -14.67 -10.67
C SER A 122 -22.57 -14.78 -9.94
N PRO A 123 -22.17 -15.96 -9.46
CA PRO A 123 -20.94 -16.10 -8.67
C PRO A 123 -19.72 -15.67 -9.50
N PRO A 124 -18.73 -14.98 -8.88
CA PRO A 124 -17.48 -14.68 -9.57
C PRO A 124 -16.76 -15.99 -9.92
N PRO A 125 -16.14 -16.10 -11.11
CA PRO A 125 -15.35 -17.27 -11.44
C PRO A 125 -14.18 -17.38 -10.46
N LEU A 126 -14.04 -18.57 -9.86
CA LEU A 126 -12.89 -18.98 -9.08
C LEU A 126 -11.62 -18.75 -9.91
N LEU A 127 -10.82 -17.76 -9.53
CA LEU A 127 -9.43 -17.65 -9.97
C LEU A 127 -8.70 -18.88 -9.44
N GLN A 128 -8.53 -19.88 -10.30
CA GLN A 128 -7.58 -20.95 -10.08
C GLN A 128 -6.18 -20.33 -10.06
N LEU A 129 -5.56 -20.31 -8.89
CA LEU A 129 -4.14 -20.06 -8.74
C LEU A 129 -3.39 -21.20 -9.45
N PHE A 130 -2.62 -20.85 -10.48
CA PHE A 130 -1.70 -21.76 -11.14
C PHE A 130 -0.63 -22.23 -10.15
N ARG A 131 -0.31 -23.53 -10.23
CA ARG A 131 0.72 -24.23 -9.45
C ARG A 131 2.12 -23.75 -9.78
#